data_AF-A0A935PK72-F1
#
_entry.id   AF-A0A935PK72-F1
#
_cell.length_a   1.000
_cell.length_b   1.000
_cell.length_c   1.000
_cell.angle_alpha   90.00
_cell.angle_beta   90.00
_cell.angle_gamma   90.00
#
_symmetry.space_group_name_H-M   'P 1'
#
loop_
_entity.id
_entity.type
_entity.pdbx_description
1 polymer ?
#
loop_
_entity_poly.entity_id
_entity_poly.type
_entity_poly.pdbx_seq_one_letter_code
_entity_poly.pdbx_strand_id
1 'polypeptide(L)'
;MARSRRGFTLIELLVVVLIVGILATIALPRLQYVREKAFRASMLSDLHNLVSAQEGHLSVVGDYAGGIAASQVLVPGNGGRVALTPSPGNQITVSLAPGPTPMTSGGWSAVATNPGISSGVQSRCGIFMGPVSTSPNAAVTQSGVPACY
;
A
#
# COMPACT_ATOMS: atom_id res chain seq x y z
N MET A 1 -42.17 -48.51 12.02
CA MET A 1 -42.74 -47.24 11.51
C MET A 1 -41.77 -46.63 10.50
N ALA A 2 -42.06 -46.73 9.20
CA ALA A 2 -41.22 -46.16 8.16
C ALA A 2 -41.42 -44.63 8.13
N ARG A 3 -40.35 -43.89 8.41
CA ARG A 3 -40.36 -42.42 8.40
C ARG A 3 -40.41 -41.95 6.95
N SER A 4 -41.49 -41.24 6.57
CA SER A 4 -41.63 -40.65 5.24
C SER A 4 -40.47 -39.68 4.96
N ARG A 5 -39.61 -40.01 4.01
CA ARG A 5 -38.60 -39.07 3.50
C ARG A 5 -39.34 -38.04 2.63
N ARG A 6 -39.44 -36.80 3.11
CA ARG A 6 -39.88 -35.67 2.27
C ARG A 6 -38.78 -35.38 1.26
N GLY A 7 -39.09 -35.50 -0.02
CA GLY A 7 -38.20 -35.09 -1.11
C GLY A 7 -38.20 -33.56 -1.24
N PHE A 8 -37.05 -33.01 -1.63
CA PHE A 8 -36.90 -31.59 -1.96
C PHE A 8 -37.53 -31.33 -3.34
N THR A 9 -38.38 -30.31 -3.48
CA THR A 9 -39.01 -30.00 -4.75
C THR A 9 -38.06 -29.18 -5.64
N LEU A 10 -38.14 -29.36 -6.96
CA LEU A 10 -37.35 -28.56 -7.91
C LEU A 10 -37.67 -27.06 -7.77
N ILE A 11 -38.92 -26.71 -7.44
CA ILE A 11 -39.33 -25.33 -7.26
C ILE A 11 -38.71 -24.68 -6.01
N GLU A 12 -38.53 -25.44 -4.92
CA GLU A 12 -37.82 -24.98 -3.73
C GLU A 12 -36.35 -24.68 -4.03
N LEU A 13 -35.67 -25.47 -4.88
CA LEU A 13 -34.29 -25.15 -5.25
C LEU A 13 -34.23 -23.96 -6.20
N LEU A 14 -35.20 -23.86 -7.13
CA LEU A 14 -35.25 -22.78 -8.11
C LEU A 14 -35.43 -21.41 -7.47
N VAL A 15 -36.33 -21.29 -6.49
CA VAL A 15 -36.52 -20.01 -5.79
C VAL A 15 -35.29 -19.63 -4.95
N VAL A 16 -34.58 -20.60 -4.37
CA VAL A 16 -33.37 -20.34 -3.57
C VAL A 16 -32.25 -19.78 -4.43
N VAL A 17 -31.96 -20.41 -5.58
CA VAL A 17 -30.89 -19.90 -6.46
C VAL A 17 -31.24 -18.54 -7.06
N LEU A 18 -32.54 -18.28 -7.31
CA LEU A 18 -33.03 -16.97 -7.75
C LEU A 18 -32.78 -15.89 -6.70
N ILE A 19 -33.13 -16.15 -5.43
CA ILE A 19 -32.91 -15.20 -4.34
C ILE A 19 -31.41 -14.96 -4.12
N VAL A 20 -30.58 -16.01 -4.10
CA VAL A 20 -29.12 -15.86 -3.94
C VAL A 20 -28.50 -15.09 -5.10
N GLY A 21 -28.98 -15.30 -6.34
CA GLY A 21 -28.53 -14.54 -7.52
C GLY A 21 -28.80 -13.04 -7.39
N ILE A 22 -30.00 -12.65 -6.96
CA ILE A 22 -30.35 -11.24 -6.73
C ILE A 22 -29.44 -10.63 -5.66
N LEU A 23 -29.25 -11.32 -4.53
CA LEU A 23 -28.38 -10.83 -3.45
C LEU A 23 -26.91 -10.71 -3.88
N ALA A 24 -26.40 -11.67 -4.65
CA ALA A 24 -25.00 -11.67 -5.11
C ALA A 24 -24.69 -10.47 -6.02
N THR A 25 -25.58 -10.14 -6.95
CA THR A 25 -25.36 -9.01 -7.88
C THR A 25 -25.22 -7.66 -7.16
N ILE A 26 -25.94 -7.44 -6.06
CA ILE A 26 -25.83 -6.22 -5.25
C ILE A 26 -24.55 -6.21 -4.40
N ALA A 27 -24.11 -7.39 -3.93
CA ALA A 27 -22.99 -7.52 -3.01
C ALA A 27 -21.61 -7.38 -3.69
N LEU A 28 -21.45 -7.92 -4.90
CA LEU A 28 -20.17 -7.97 -5.61
C LEU A 28 -19.48 -6.60 -5.84
N PRO A 29 -20.16 -5.54 -6.35
CA PRO A 29 -19.49 -4.26 -6.59
C PRO A 29 -19.04 -3.59 -5.29
N ARG A 30 -19.77 -3.76 -4.18
CA ARG A 30 -19.36 -3.23 -2.88
C ARG A 30 -18.08 -3.86 -2.36
N LEU A 31 -17.88 -5.16 -2.62
CA LEU A 31 -16.67 -5.87 -2.19
C LEU A 31 -15.42 -5.32 -2.88
N GLN A 32 -15.51 -4.94 -4.16
CA GLN A 32 -14.38 -4.35 -4.90
C GLN A 32 -13.92 -3.03 -4.27
N TYR A 33 -14.87 -2.13 -3.97
CA TYR A 33 -14.56 -0.85 -3.33
C TYR A 33 -13.92 -1.02 -1.94
N VAL A 34 -14.42 -1.95 -1.13
CA VAL A 34 -13.86 -2.23 0.20
C VAL A 34 -12.43 -2.77 0.10
N ARG A 35 -12.15 -3.62 -0.89
CA ARG A 35 -10.79 -4.12 -1.16
C ARG A 35 -9.84 -3.01 -1.58
N GLU A 36 -10.25 -2.13 -2.48
CA GLU A 36 -9.44 -0.99 -2.90
C GLU A 36 -9.13 -0.06 -1.71
N LYS A 37 -10.11 0.22 -0.86
CA LYS A 37 -9.90 0.99 0.36
C LYS A 37 -8.90 0.31 1.31
N ALA A 38 -8.98 -1.02 1.46
CA ALA A 38 -8.04 -1.78 2.26
C ALA A 38 -6.62 -1.73 1.68
N PHE A 39 -6.47 -1.83 0.35
CA PHE A 39 -5.16 -1.68 -0.30
C PHE A 39 -4.59 -0.28 -0.07
N ARG A 40 -5.39 0.79 -0.19
CA ARG A 40 -4.94 2.16 0.12
C ARG A 40 -4.49 2.30 1.57
N ALA A 41 -5.26 1.75 2.52
CA ALA A 41 -4.89 1.77 3.94
C ALA A 41 -3.56 1.02 4.18
N SER A 42 -3.36 -0.12 3.52
CA SER A 42 -2.10 -0.87 3.63
C SER A 42 -0.91 -0.10 3.06
N MET A 43 -1.07 0.58 1.92
CA MET A 43 -0.01 1.40 1.32
C MET A 43 0.37 2.56 2.25
N LEU A 44 -0.62 3.26 2.82
CA LEU A 44 -0.37 4.34 3.79
C LEU A 44 0.36 3.82 5.03
N SER A 45 -0.04 2.65 5.55
CA SER A 45 0.62 2.02 6.70
C SER A 45 2.08 1.64 6.39
N ASP A 46 2.34 1.06 5.22
CA ASP A 46 3.70 0.70 4.82
C ASP A 46 4.58 1.95 4.66
N LEU A 47 4.04 3.04 4.11
CA LEU A 47 4.76 4.33 4.02
C LEU A 47 5.06 4.93 5.39
N HIS A 48 4.14 4.83 6.36
CA HIS A 48 4.40 5.25 7.74
C HIS A 48 5.51 4.42 8.41
N ASN A 49 5.50 3.11 8.21
CA ASN A 49 6.55 2.22 8.72
C ASN A 49 7.90 2.53 8.07
N LEU A 50 7.89 2.90 6.78
CA LEU A 50 9.09 3.31 6.06
C LEU A 50 9.74 4.55 6.68
N VAL A 51 8.96 5.53 7.15
CA VAL A 51 9.51 6.70 7.86
C VAL A 51 10.32 6.26 9.06
N SER A 52 9.73 5.44 9.92
CA SER A 52 10.40 4.96 11.14
C SER A 52 11.70 4.20 10.80
N ALA A 53 11.69 3.40 9.74
CA ALA A 53 12.87 2.66 9.29
C ALA A 53 13.97 3.58 8.74
N GLN A 54 13.59 4.63 7.99
CA GLN A 54 14.51 5.62 7.43
C GLN A 54 15.13 6.49 8.52
N GLU A 55 14.36 6.94 9.52
CA GLU A 55 14.89 7.65 10.68
C GLU A 55 15.87 6.79 11.49
N GLY A 56 15.57 5.48 11.61
CA GLY A 56 16.50 4.51 12.20
C GLY A 56 17.83 4.43 11.44
N HIS A 57 17.79 4.31 10.11
CA HIS A 57 18.99 4.29 9.28
C HIS A 57 19.78 5.61 9.37
N LEU A 58 19.09 6.75 9.33
CA LEU A 58 19.69 8.08 9.50
C LEU A 58 20.43 8.18 10.84
N SER A 59 19.85 7.68 11.92
CA SER A 59 20.47 7.76 13.26
C SER A 59 21.79 6.98 13.38
N VAL A 60 21.97 5.95 12.56
CA VAL A 60 23.17 5.08 12.59
C VAL A 60 24.20 5.48 11.55
N VAL A 61 23.75 5.77 10.32
CA VAL A 61 24.62 6.01 9.16
C VAL A 61 24.87 7.51 8.93
N GLY A 62 23.98 8.37 9.45
CA GLY A 62 24.01 9.80 9.18
C GLY A 62 23.46 10.19 7.80
N ASP A 63 22.83 9.26 7.09
CA ASP A 63 22.20 9.49 5.78
C ASP A 63 20.96 8.60 5.58
N TYR A 64 20.07 8.99 4.68
CA TYR A 64 18.90 8.18 4.33
C TYR A 64 19.27 7.05 3.35
N ALA A 65 18.53 5.94 3.44
CA ALA A 65 18.73 4.78 2.59
C ALA A 65 18.02 4.97 1.23
N GLY A 66 18.72 4.66 0.14
CA GLY A 66 18.15 4.74 -1.21
C GLY A 66 17.21 3.61 -1.61
N GLY A 67 16.87 2.69 -0.71
CA GLY A 67 15.95 1.61 -1.02
C GLY A 67 15.51 0.80 0.18
N ILE A 68 14.66 -0.20 -0.09
CA ILE A 68 14.16 -1.17 0.90
C ILE A 68 14.70 -2.56 0.58
N ALA A 69 14.85 -3.40 1.60
CA ALA A 69 15.18 -4.81 1.47
C ALA A 69 14.65 -5.59 2.68
N ALA A 70 14.69 -6.93 2.63
CA ALA A 70 14.32 -7.77 3.78
C ALA A 70 15.27 -7.60 4.97
N SER A 71 16.52 -7.22 4.72
CA SER A 71 17.53 -6.90 5.73
C SER A 71 18.11 -5.52 5.46
N GLN A 72 18.47 -4.82 6.53
CA GLN A 72 19.12 -3.52 6.44
C GLN A 72 20.54 -3.63 5.87
N VAL A 73 20.96 -2.60 5.13
CA VAL A 73 22.33 -2.40 4.64
C VAL A 73 22.74 -1.00 5.07
N LEU A 74 23.68 -0.92 6.01
CA LEU A 74 24.11 0.32 6.67
C LEU A 74 25.26 0.98 5.90
N VAL A 75 24.94 1.63 4.79
CA VAL A 75 25.89 2.45 4.01
C VAL A 75 25.20 3.73 3.55
N PRO A 76 25.95 4.84 3.38
CA PRO A 76 25.35 6.11 2.96
C PRO A 76 24.84 6.08 1.52
N GLY A 77 23.93 7.00 1.22
CA GLY A 77 23.38 7.27 -0.10
C GLY A 77 22.61 6.11 -0.73
N ASN A 78 22.70 6.03 -2.06
CA ASN A 78 21.96 5.05 -2.87
C ASN A 78 22.30 3.59 -2.58
N GLY A 79 23.38 3.30 -1.85
CA GLY A 79 23.73 1.94 -1.43
C GLY A 79 22.93 1.46 -0.21
N GLY A 80 22.43 2.39 0.62
CA GLY A 80 21.75 2.06 1.87
C GLY A 80 20.42 1.37 1.65
N ARG A 81 20.06 0.44 2.54
CA ARG A 81 18.76 -0.25 2.52
C ARG A 81 18.15 -0.27 3.92
N VAL A 82 16.88 0.07 4.03
CA VAL A 82 16.10 -0.15 5.25
C VAL A 82 15.42 -1.51 5.21
N ALA A 83 15.34 -2.17 6.37
CA ALA A 83 14.62 -3.42 6.52
C ALA A 83 13.10 -3.15 6.51
N LEU A 84 12.44 -3.43 5.38
CA LEU A 84 11.00 -3.30 5.23
C LEU A 84 10.51 -4.32 4.20
N THR A 85 9.51 -5.10 4.60
CA THR A 85 8.78 -6.00 3.70
C THR A 85 7.40 -5.39 3.45
N PRO A 86 7.10 -4.92 2.22
CA PRO A 86 5.80 -4.34 1.91
C PRO A 86 4.66 -5.33 2.14
N SER A 87 3.47 -4.80 2.45
CA SER A 87 2.26 -5.62 2.52
C SER A 87 1.99 -6.33 1.17
N PRO A 88 1.30 -7.48 1.15
CA PRO A 88 1.11 -8.27 -0.07
C PRO A 88 0.52 -7.46 -1.23
N GLY A 89 1.23 -7.46 -2.36
CA GLY A 89 0.84 -6.73 -3.58
C GLY A 89 1.25 -5.26 -3.59
N ASN A 90 1.68 -4.67 -2.47
CA ASN A 90 2.21 -3.31 -2.46
C ASN A 90 3.63 -3.30 -3.04
N GLN A 91 3.89 -2.32 -3.90
CA GLN A 91 5.19 -2.03 -4.47
C GLN A 91 5.60 -0.65 -3.98
N ILE A 92 6.78 -0.54 -3.39
CA ILE A 92 7.29 0.71 -2.82
C ILE A 92 8.60 1.06 -3.52
N THR A 93 8.65 2.25 -4.10
CA THR A 93 9.84 2.79 -4.76
C THR A 93 10.32 3.99 -3.96
N VAL A 94 11.59 3.95 -3.54
CA VAL A 94 12.24 5.05 -2.80
C VAL A 94 13.12 5.84 -3.77
N SER A 95 13.11 7.16 -3.63
CA SER A 95 13.99 8.09 -4.34
C SER A 95 14.67 9.00 -3.33
N LEU A 96 15.98 9.16 -3.44
CA LEU A 96 16.71 10.14 -2.65
C LEU A 96 16.70 11.50 -3.35
N ALA A 97 16.67 12.56 -2.54
CA ALA A 97 16.90 13.90 -3.00
C ALA A 97 18.39 14.24 -2.91
N PRO A 98 18.96 14.98 -3.88
CA PRO A 98 20.35 15.39 -3.81
C PRO A 98 20.64 16.17 -2.52
N GLY A 99 21.68 15.76 -1.79
CA GLY A 99 22.20 16.48 -0.65
C GLY A 99 23.27 17.52 -1.02
N PRO A 100 23.87 18.17 -0.01
CA PRO A 100 24.90 19.19 -0.22
C PRO A 100 26.23 18.62 -0.76
N THR A 101 26.45 17.30 -0.66
CA THR A 101 27.60 16.62 -1.25
C THR A 101 27.17 15.47 -2.19
N PRO A 102 28.00 15.03 -3.14
CA PRO A 102 27.63 14.05 -4.18
C PRO A 102 27.21 12.64 -3.70
N MET A 103 27.15 12.40 -2.39
CA MET A 103 26.80 11.12 -1.79
C MET A 103 25.91 11.23 -0.54
N THR A 104 25.47 12.44 -0.18
CA THR A 104 24.52 12.65 0.92
C THR A 104 23.14 12.93 0.36
N SER A 105 22.10 12.59 1.11
CA SER A 105 20.73 12.90 0.76
C SER A 105 20.22 14.12 1.54
N GLY A 106 19.58 15.05 0.83
CA GLY A 106 18.89 16.20 1.45
C GLY A 106 17.48 15.87 1.94
N GLY A 107 17.07 14.62 1.76
CA GLY A 107 15.72 14.12 1.96
C GLY A 107 15.47 12.89 1.09
N TRP A 108 14.28 12.33 1.20
CA TRP A 108 13.85 11.18 0.41
C TRP A 108 12.35 11.25 0.17
N SER A 109 11.89 10.56 -0.87
CA SER A 109 10.48 10.31 -1.09
C SER A 109 10.25 8.86 -1.44
N ALA A 110 9.03 8.39 -1.17
CA ALA A 110 8.62 7.08 -1.59
C ALA A 110 7.22 7.12 -2.19
N VAL A 111 7.00 6.26 -3.17
CA VAL A 111 5.72 6.03 -3.81
C VAL A 111 5.35 4.57 -3.63
N ALA A 112 4.18 4.32 -3.05
CA ALA A 112 3.55 3.02 -2.95
C ALA A 112 2.46 2.88 -4.04
N THR A 113 2.44 1.72 -4.70
CA THR A 113 1.41 1.34 -5.67
C THR A 113 0.95 -0.09 -5.43
N ASN A 114 -0.32 -0.39 -5.71
CA ASN A 114 -0.85 -1.76 -5.64
C ASN A 114 -1.58 -2.10 -6.95
N PRO A 115 -1.20 -3.18 -7.67
CA PRO A 115 -1.82 -3.55 -8.94
C PRO A 115 -3.28 -4.01 -8.79
N GLY A 116 -3.73 -4.29 -7.57
CA GLY A 116 -5.12 -4.59 -7.22
C GLY A 116 -6.05 -3.37 -7.21
N ILE A 117 -5.54 -2.15 -7.40
CA ILE A 117 -6.35 -0.93 -7.58
C ILE A 117 -6.39 -0.59 -9.07
N SER A 118 -7.52 -0.86 -9.72
CA SER A 118 -7.71 -0.60 -11.16
C SER A 118 -8.53 0.66 -11.46
N SER A 119 -9.15 1.27 -10.46
CA SER A 119 -10.08 2.40 -10.63
C SER A 119 -9.43 3.72 -11.12
N GLY A 120 -8.10 3.80 -11.24
CA GLY A 120 -7.37 5.02 -11.65
C GLY A 120 -7.39 6.18 -10.64
N VAL A 121 -8.41 6.27 -9.79
CA VAL A 121 -8.54 7.23 -8.68
C VAL A 121 -7.65 6.78 -7.52
N GLN A 122 -6.76 7.66 -7.03
CA GLN A 122 -5.95 7.39 -5.82
C GLN A 122 -5.24 6.03 -5.89
N SER A 123 -4.63 5.76 -7.04
CA SER A 123 -3.93 4.50 -7.33
C SER A 123 -2.51 4.48 -6.76
N ARG A 124 -2.01 5.65 -6.37
CA ARG A 124 -0.67 5.81 -5.80
C ARG A 124 -0.78 6.50 -4.45
N CYS A 125 0.11 6.15 -3.55
CA CYS A 125 0.30 6.91 -2.32
C CYS A 125 1.75 7.34 -2.22
N GLY A 126 1.99 8.57 -1.79
CA GLY A 126 3.33 9.12 -1.70
C GLY A 126 3.60 9.70 -0.32
N ILE A 127 4.88 9.75 0.04
CA ILE A 127 5.39 10.43 1.21
C ILE A 127 6.76 11.04 0.87
N PHE A 128 7.14 12.10 1.56
CA PHE A 128 8.50 12.61 1.51
C PHE A 128 8.96 13.08 2.88
N MET A 129 10.27 13.11 3.06
CA MET A 129 10.99 13.73 4.17
C MET A 129 12.03 14.69 3.60
N GLY A 130 12.10 15.90 4.15
CA GLY A 130 13.01 16.96 3.68
C GLY A 130 12.28 18.07 2.92
N PRO A 131 12.95 18.77 1.99
CA PRO A 131 12.36 19.93 1.32
C PRO A 131 11.20 19.53 0.39
N VAL A 132 10.27 20.44 0.16
CA VAL A 132 9.07 20.18 -0.66
C VAL A 132 9.38 19.81 -2.11
N SER A 133 10.56 20.15 -2.63
CA SER A 133 11.05 19.72 -3.95
C SER A 133 11.21 18.20 -4.08
N THR A 134 11.26 17.49 -2.96
CA THR A 134 11.35 16.02 -2.91
C THR A 134 9.98 15.36 -3.00
N SER A 135 8.91 16.14 -2.87
CA SER A 135 7.55 15.62 -2.90
C SER A 135 7.27 14.89 -4.21
N PRO A 136 6.76 13.64 -4.16
CA PRO A 136 6.47 12.87 -5.37
C PRO A 136 5.23 13.36 -6.11
N ASN A 137 4.37 14.17 -5.48
CA ASN A 137 3.16 14.71 -6.07
C ASN A 137 2.62 15.93 -5.29
N ALA A 138 1.95 16.85 -5.97
CA ALA A 138 1.32 18.03 -5.36
C ALA A 138 0.28 17.71 -4.26
N ALA A 139 -0.31 16.51 -4.25
CA ALA A 139 -1.21 16.05 -3.19
C ALA A 139 -0.49 15.72 -1.87
N VAL A 140 0.83 15.45 -1.93
CA VAL A 140 1.67 15.21 -0.74
C VAL A 140 2.32 16.54 -0.38
N THR A 141 1.68 17.28 0.53
CA THR A 141 2.04 18.68 0.82
C THR A 141 2.91 18.85 2.06
N GLN A 142 2.89 17.89 2.98
CA GLN A 142 3.59 17.96 4.27
C GLN A 142 4.59 16.81 4.42
N SER A 143 5.79 17.16 4.87
CA SER A 143 6.84 16.18 5.20
C SER A 143 6.35 15.21 6.26
N GLY A 144 6.57 13.92 6.05
CA GLY A 144 6.18 12.85 6.98
C GLY A 144 4.69 12.49 6.99
N VAL A 145 3.87 13.15 6.16
CA VAL A 145 2.43 12.85 6.05
C VAL A 145 2.17 12.17 4.71
N PRO A 146 1.85 10.85 4.70
CA PRO A 146 1.55 10.16 3.45
C PRO A 146 0.16 10.54 2.94
N ALA A 147 0.02 10.65 1.62
CA ALA A 147 -1.25 10.94 0.96
C ALA A 147 -1.39 10.14 -0.34
N CYS A 148 -2.62 9.75 -0.68
CA CYS A 148 -2.94 9.03 -1.91
C CYS A 148 -3.54 9.96 -2.98
N TYR A 149 -3.15 9.74 -4.23
CA TYR A 149 -3.50 10.55 -5.40
C TYR A 149 -3.71 9.71 -6.66
#